data_AF-A0A7C5QM98-F1
#
_entry.id   AF-A0A7C5QM98-F1
#
_cell.length_a   1.000
_cell.length_b   1.000
_cell.length_c   1.000
_cell.angle_alpha   90.00
_cell.angle_beta   90.00
_cell.angle_gamma   90.00
#
_symmetry.space_group_name_H-M   'P 1'
#
loop_
_entity.id
_entity.type
_entity.pdbx_description
1 polymer ?
#
loop_
_entity_poly.entity_id
_entity_poly.type
_entity_poly.pdbx_seq_one_letter_code
_entity_poly.pdbx_strand_id
1 'polypeptide(L)'
;VVQQPPYLFAAAGVPPTALQQYFQDARKEGWKYVEEAVQKAAEASVKARGEVLERQPSVVEAIASFAANEKVDLIVTGTRGLSGFKKIVLGSVASGVVAHAPCSVLVVK
;
A
#
# COMPACT_ATOMS: atom_id res chain seq x y z
N VAL A 1 11.64 -7.18 13.01
CA VAL A 1 11.98 -5.76 12.80
C VAL A 1 13.48 -5.60 12.96
N VAL A 2 14.25 -5.67 11.87
CA VAL A 2 15.67 -5.35 11.92
C VAL A 2 15.76 -3.83 11.93
N GLN A 3 15.75 -3.25 13.13
CA GLN A 3 16.05 -1.84 13.33
C GLN A 3 17.56 -1.70 13.04
N GLN A 4 17.89 -1.48 11.76
CA GLN A 4 19.28 -1.24 11.38
C GLN A 4 19.78 -0.02 12.17
N PRO A 5 20.89 -0.12 12.89
CA PRO A 5 21.36 0.97 13.73
C PRO A 5 21.71 2.19 12.87
N PRO A 6 21.35 3.41 13.32
CA PRO A 6 21.40 4.64 12.51
C PRO A 6 22.79 4.96 11.92
N TYR A 7 23.86 4.40 12.47
CA TYR A 7 25.24 4.61 12.00
C TYR A 7 25.54 3.99 10.62
N LEU A 8 24.81 2.95 10.22
CA LEU A 8 25.02 2.30 8.91
C LEU A 8 24.65 3.22 7.73
N PHE A 9 23.64 4.08 7.92
CA PHE A 9 23.22 5.05 6.90
C PHE A 9 24.20 6.23 6.78
N ALA A 10 24.78 6.66 7.90
CA ALA A 10 25.81 7.71 7.90
C ALA A 10 27.08 7.26 7.14
N ALA A 11 27.49 6.00 7.28
CA ALA A 11 28.62 5.43 6.53
C ALA A 11 28.38 5.36 5.01
N ALA A 12 27.12 5.36 4.56
CA ALA A 12 26.73 5.39 3.16
C ALA A 12 26.56 6.82 2.59
N GLY A 13 26.89 7.86 3.37
CA GLY A 13 26.71 9.26 2.95
C GLY A 13 25.25 9.73 2.88
N VAL A 14 24.33 8.97 3.46
CA VAL A 14 22.90 9.32 3.51
C VAL A 14 22.69 10.32 4.64
N PRO A 15 22.20 11.55 4.38
CA PRO A 15 22.00 12.51 5.44
C PRO A 15 20.93 11.98 6.41
N PRO A 16 21.01 12.30 7.73
CA PRO A 16 20.05 11.80 8.71
C PRO A 16 18.59 12.13 8.38
N THR A 17 18.36 13.20 7.62
CA THR A 17 17.05 13.64 7.15
C THR A 17 16.54 12.91 5.90
N ALA A 18 17.39 12.24 5.12
CA ALA A 18 16.99 11.64 3.84
C ALA A 18 15.91 10.57 4.02
N LEU A 19 16.00 9.74 5.07
CA LEU A 19 14.96 8.74 5.34
C LEU A 19 13.63 9.42 5.71
N GLN A 20 13.70 10.52 6.46
CA GLN A 20 12.53 11.28 6.87
C GLN A 20 11.88 11.98 5.68
N GLN A 21 12.69 12.58 4.80
CA GLN A 21 12.25 13.19 3.54
C GLN A 21 11.64 12.15 2.61
N TYR A 22 12.29 10.99 2.45
CA TYR A 22 11.75 9.88 1.65
C TYR A 22 10.35 9.45 2.11
N PHE A 23 10.15 9.26 3.42
CA PHE A 23 8.83 8.91 3.94
C PHE A 23 7.80 10.04 3.79
N GLN A 24 8.22 11.30 3.91
CA GLN A 24 7.33 12.45 3.67
C GLN A 24 6.90 12.53 2.21
N ASP A 25 7.83 12.34 1.28
CA ASP A 25 7.54 12.36 -0.16
C ASP A 25 6.63 11.18 -0.53
N ALA A 26 6.95 9.97 -0.06
CA ALA A 26 6.12 8.78 -0.27
C ALA A 26 4.71 8.94 0.33
N ARG A 27 4.59 9.55 1.52
CA ARG A 27 3.29 9.88 2.12
C ARG A 27 2.50 10.84 1.23
N LYS A 28 3.13 11.93 0.80
CA LYS A 28 2.50 12.96 -0.01
C LYS A 28 2.03 12.39 -1.35
N GLU A 29 2.87 11.57 -1.98
CA GLU A 29 2.53 10.87 -3.22
C GLU A 29 1.39 9.86 -3.02
N GLY A 30 1.42 9.08 -1.94
CA GLY A 30 0.34 8.15 -1.59
C GLY A 30 -1.00 8.86 -1.40
N TRP A 31 -1.01 9.99 -0.70
CA TRP A 31 -2.24 10.77 -0.48
C TRP A 31 -2.82 11.34 -1.76
N LYS A 32 -1.99 11.72 -2.74
CA LYS A 32 -2.48 12.15 -4.06
C LYS A 32 -3.39 11.09 -4.70
N TYR A 33 -2.98 9.82 -4.66
CA TYR A 33 -3.77 8.73 -5.24
C TYR A 33 -5.03 8.42 -4.42
N VAL A 34 -4.93 8.46 -3.10
CA VAL A 34 -6.07 8.20 -2.20
C VAL A 34 -7.13 9.30 -2.32
N GLU A 35 -6.73 10.57 -2.34
CA GLU A 35 -7.63 11.71 -2.54
C GLU A 35 -8.35 11.63 -3.88
N GLU A 36 -7.61 11.32 -4.97
CA GLU A 36 -8.22 11.12 -6.29
C GLU A 36 -9.25 9.97 -6.29
N ALA A 37 -8.96 8.86 -5.61
CA ALA A 37 -9.88 7.73 -5.51
C ALA A 37 -11.13 8.06 -4.69
N VAL A 38 -10.98 8.73 -3.54
CA VAL A 38 -12.10 9.18 -2.70
C VAL A 38 -12.98 10.18 -3.45
N GLN A 39 -12.38 11.10 -4.20
CA GLN A 39 -13.09 12.06 -5.03
C GLN A 39 -13.95 11.37 -6.10
N LYS A 40 -13.39 10.40 -6.83
CA LYS A 40 -14.14 9.59 -7.81
C LYS A 40 -15.28 8.80 -7.17
N ALA A 41 -15.07 8.26 -5.97
CA ALA A 41 -16.12 7.59 -5.22
C ALA A 41 -17.25 8.56 -4.85
N ALA A 42 -16.91 9.77 -4.39
CA ALA A 42 -17.89 10.80 -4.06
C ALA A 42 -18.71 11.26 -5.29
N GLU A 43 -18.08 11.42 -6.45
CA GLU A 43 -18.76 11.72 -7.72
C GLU A 43 -19.74 10.61 -8.13
N ALA A 44 -19.42 9.36 -7.81
CA ALA A 44 -20.30 8.21 -7.96
C ALA A 44 -21.34 8.05 -6.83
N SER A 45 -21.44 9.03 -5.91
CA SER A 45 -22.30 8.97 -4.71
C SER A 45 -22.01 7.79 -3.78
N VAL A 46 -20.77 7.29 -3.77
CA VAL A 46 -20.30 6.21 -2.91
C VAL A 46 -19.58 6.82 -1.70
N LYS A 47 -19.97 6.41 -0.49
CA LYS A 47 -19.26 6.78 0.73
C LYS A 47 -17.90 6.10 0.76
N ALA A 48 -16.82 6.87 0.88
CA ALA A 48 -15.45 6.36 0.94
C ALA A 48 -14.65 7.04 2.05
N ARG A 49 -13.71 6.29 2.63
CA ARG A 49 -12.69 6.78 3.57
C ARG A 49 -11.32 6.45 2.97
N GLY A 50 -10.45 7.45 2.90
CA GLY A 50 -9.08 7.29 2.45
C GLY A 50 -8.14 6.99 3.61
N GLU A 51 -7.22 6.04 3.43
CA GLU A 51 -6.19 5.69 4.40
C GLU A 51 -4.86 5.41 3.69
N VAL A 52 -3.75 5.86 4.28
CA VAL A 52 -2.39 5.58 3.80
C VAL A 52 -1.63 4.88 4.91
N LEU A 53 -1.30 3.60 4.70
CA LEU A 53 -0.55 2.79 5.66
C LEU A 53 0.95 2.90 5.38
N GLU A 54 1.69 3.50 6.30
CA GLU A 54 3.14 3.69 6.18
C GLU A 54 3.93 2.77 7.11
N ARG A 55 5.24 2.67 6.83
CA ARG A 55 6.22 1.95 7.68
C ARG A 55 5.84 0.49 7.91
N GLN A 56 5.22 -0.13 6.91
CA GLN A 56 4.81 -1.52 6.95
C GLN A 56 5.94 -2.42 6.42
N PRO A 57 6.27 -3.53 7.11
CA PRO A 57 7.30 -4.46 6.64
C PRO A 57 6.86 -5.25 5.41
N SER A 58 5.54 -5.42 5.23
CA SER A 58 4.93 -6.14 4.12
C SER A 58 3.62 -5.47 3.72
N VAL A 59 3.45 -5.21 2.42
CA VAL A 59 2.21 -4.66 1.86
C VAL A 59 1.04 -5.63 2.05
N VAL A 60 1.30 -6.93 1.86
CA VAL A 60 0.28 -7.97 1.97
C VAL A 60 -0.24 -8.08 3.40
N GLU A 61 0.67 -8.10 4.37
CA GLU A 61 0.33 -8.17 5.79
C GLU A 61 -0.40 -6.91 6.27
N ALA A 62 0.00 -5.73 5.80
CA ALA A 62 -0.68 -4.48 6.09
C ALA A 62 -2.13 -4.49 5.61
N ILE A 63 -2.37 -4.94 4.37
CA ILE A 63 -3.72 -5.04 3.81
C ILE A 63 -4.56 -6.06 4.59
N ALA A 64 -4.03 -7.25 4.85
CA ALA A 64 -4.73 -8.30 5.57
C ALA A 64 -5.07 -7.89 7.02
N SER A 65 -4.13 -7.27 7.72
CA SER A 65 -4.32 -6.82 9.10
C SER A 65 -5.31 -5.66 9.19
N PHE A 66 -5.23 -4.71 8.26
CA PHE A 66 -6.20 -3.61 8.17
C PHE A 66 -7.62 -4.16 7.92
N ALA A 67 -7.76 -5.07 6.96
CA ALA A 67 -9.05 -5.70 6.66
C ALA A 67 -9.63 -6.46 7.86
N ALA A 68 -8.79 -7.17 8.62
CA ALA A 68 -9.22 -7.87 9.84
C ALA A 68 -9.67 -6.88 10.93
N ASN A 69 -8.90 -5.81 11.16
CA ASN A 69 -9.19 -4.82 12.20
C ASN A 69 -10.46 -4.01 11.91
N GLU A 70 -10.65 -3.60 10.65
CA GLU A 70 -11.82 -2.84 10.20
C GLU A 70 -13.01 -3.74 9.85
N LYS A 71 -12.88 -5.08 9.98
CA LYS A 71 -13.91 -6.07 9.65
C LYS A 71 -14.46 -5.92 8.23
N VAL A 72 -13.55 -5.81 7.26
CA VAL A 72 -13.89 -5.65 5.84
C VAL A 72 -14.44 -6.96 5.27
N ASP A 73 -15.57 -6.91 4.57
CA ASP A 73 -16.22 -8.10 3.97
C ASP A 73 -15.60 -8.53 2.63
N LEU A 74 -15.03 -7.57 1.89
CA LEU A 74 -14.46 -7.76 0.55
C LEU A 74 -13.26 -6.85 0.29
N ILE A 75 -12.14 -7.42 -0.13
CA ILE A 75 -11.01 -6.67 -0.66
C ILE A 75 -11.10 -6.65 -2.18
N VAL A 76 -11.06 -5.45 -2.78
CA VAL A 76 -10.99 -5.28 -4.23
C VAL A 76 -9.59 -4.80 -4.61
N THR A 77 -8.93 -5.49 -5.53
CA THR A 77 -7.57 -5.15 -5.98
C THR A 77 -7.40 -5.32 -7.49
N GLY A 78 -6.46 -4.59 -8.08
CA GLY A 78 -6.11 -4.73 -9.49
C GLY A 78 -5.21 -5.95 -9.75
N THR A 79 -5.15 -6.41 -11.00
CA THR A 79 -4.22 -7.48 -11.40
C THR A 79 -2.75 -7.04 -11.49
N ARG A 80 -2.50 -5.72 -11.57
CA ARG A 80 -1.16 -5.14 -11.82
C ARG A 80 -0.92 -3.85 -11.03
N GLY A 81 0.35 -3.59 -10.72
CA GLY A 81 0.81 -2.32 -10.15
C GLY A 81 1.32 -1.34 -11.22
N LEU A 82 1.76 -0.16 -10.78
CA LEU A 82 2.21 0.95 -11.64
C LEU A 82 3.42 0.62 -12.55
N SER A 83 4.21 -0.41 -12.24
CA SER A 83 5.44 -0.77 -12.94
C SER A 83 5.24 -1.46 -14.30
N GLY A 84 4.01 -1.84 -14.66
CA GLY A 84 3.69 -2.25 -16.04
C GLY A 84 4.34 -3.55 -16.54
N PHE A 85 4.47 -4.59 -15.70
CA PHE A 85 4.97 -5.90 -16.17
C PHE A 85 4.04 -6.51 -17.24
N LYS A 86 4.57 -6.64 -18.46
CA LYS A 86 3.83 -7.00 -19.70
C LYS A 86 3.31 -8.45 -19.78
N LYS A 87 3.61 -9.33 -18.82
CA LYS A 87 3.13 -10.72 -18.85
C LYS A 87 1.85 -10.90 -18.00
N ILE A 88 0.99 -11.82 -18.43
CA ILE A 88 -0.35 -12.08 -17.89
C ILE A 88 -0.22 -12.92 -16.63
N VAL A 89 0.21 -12.29 -15.52
CA VAL A 89 0.33 -12.97 -14.23
C VAL A 89 -0.26 -12.06 -13.17
N LEU A 90 -0.95 -12.66 -12.20
CA LEU A 90 -1.40 -11.99 -10.98
C LEU A 90 -0.19 -11.31 -10.32
N GLY A 91 -0.27 -9.99 -10.07
CA GLY A 91 0.81 -9.25 -9.43
C GLY A 91 1.17 -9.82 -8.05
N SER A 92 2.41 -9.63 -7.59
CA SER A 92 2.89 -10.18 -6.31
C SER A 92 2.02 -9.80 -5.12
N VAL A 93 1.58 -8.53 -5.07
CA VAL A 93 0.66 -8.05 -4.02
C VAL A 93 -0.70 -8.70 -4.15
N ALA A 94 -1.31 -8.72 -5.34
CA ALA A 94 -2.61 -9.34 -5.56
C ALA A 94 -2.60 -10.83 -5.22
N SER A 95 -1.54 -11.55 -5.61
CA SER A 95 -1.36 -12.97 -5.27
C SER A 95 -1.21 -13.19 -3.77
N GLY A 96 -0.43 -12.33 -3.09
CA GLY A 96 -0.28 -12.41 -1.63
C GLY A 96 -1.58 -12.11 -0.90
N VAL A 97 -2.34 -11.10 -1.34
CA VAL A 97 -3.63 -10.75 -0.74
C VAL A 97 -4.63 -11.89 -0.92
N VAL A 98 -4.73 -12.49 -2.12
CA VAL A 98 -5.59 -13.66 -2.36
C VAL A 98 -5.22 -14.83 -1.44
N ALA A 99 -3.94 -15.04 -1.17
CA ALA A 99 -3.47 -16.14 -0.32
C ALA A 99 -3.67 -15.92 1.19
N HIS A 100 -3.74 -14.66 1.65
CA HIS A 100 -3.65 -14.32 3.07
C HIS A 100 -4.79 -13.44 3.60
N ALA A 101 -5.73 -13.01 2.75
CA ALA A 101 -6.83 -12.16 3.18
C ALA A 101 -7.73 -12.88 4.21
N PRO A 102 -8.22 -12.15 5.23
CA PRO A 102 -9.19 -12.69 6.20
C PRO A 102 -10.62 -12.78 5.63
N CYS A 103 -10.84 -12.27 4.41
CA CYS A 103 -12.15 -12.15 3.78
C CYS A 103 -12.07 -12.39 2.26
N SER A 104 -13.20 -12.27 1.58
CA SER A 104 -13.28 -12.45 0.13
C SER A 104 -12.38 -11.47 -0.61
N VAL A 105 -11.81 -11.90 -1.74
CA VAL A 105 -10.95 -11.05 -2.59
C VAL A 105 -11.49 -11.05 -4.02
N LEU A 106 -11.78 -9.85 -4.54
CA LEU A 106 -12.12 -9.61 -5.93
C LEU A 106 -10.94 -8.99 -6.67
N VAL A 107 -10.42 -9.72 -7.65
CA VAL A 107 -9.33 -9.24 -8.50
C VAL A 107 -9.90 -8.71 -9.81
N VAL A 108 -9.62 -7.44 -10.13
CA VAL A 108 -10.15 -6.73 -11.30
C VAL A 108 -9.03 -6.46 -12.31
N LYS A 109 -9.32 -6.63 -13.60
CA LYS A 109 -8.37 -6.51 -14.70
C LYS A 109 -8.31 -5.11 -15.29
#